data_AF-A0A1N7IZH2-F1
#
_entry.id   AF-A0A1N7IZH2-F1
#
_cell.length_a   1.000
_cell.length_b   1.000
_cell.length_c   1.000
_cell.angle_alpha   90.00
_cell.angle_beta   90.00
_cell.angle_gamma   90.00
#
_symmetry.space_group_name_H-M   'P 1'
#
loop_
_entity.id
_entity.type
_entity.pdbx_description
1 polymer ?
#
loop_
_entity_poly.entity_id
_entity_poly.type
_entity_poly.pdbx_seq_one_letter_code
_entity_poly.pdbx_strand_id
1 'polypeptide(L)'
;MERRGRQQKDALKIHLLNFDRTHGIHYDPRMQLTLYTDYSLRALLYIGRTPDRLVTISEIADFYGVSRNHMVKVIHHLGSIGYLTTIRGKAGGVRLARPAGEIRISEVVQATEPHMDLQECFNPHTNTCPLTGDCRLKGVLYQARAAFMGVLAGQTLADLLPPSLEP
;
A
#
# COMPACT_ATOMS: atom_id res chain seq x y z
N MET A 1 14.71 -1.70 25.28
CA MET A 1 14.21 -1.18 23.99
C MET A 1 13.14 -2.09 23.36
N GLU A 2 13.23 -3.42 23.50
CA GLU A 2 12.23 -4.39 22.97
C GLU A 2 10.81 -4.29 23.58
N ARG A 3 10.68 -3.83 24.83
CA ARG A 3 9.37 -3.72 25.50
C ARG A 3 8.45 -2.64 24.90
N ARG A 4 9.02 -1.53 24.38
CA ARG A 4 8.24 -0.46 23.72
C ARG A 4 7.68 -0.89 22.36
N GLY A 5 8.44 -1.67 21.58
CA GLY A 5 7.99 -2.19 20.29
C GLY A 5 6.88 -3.24 20.40
N ARG A 6 6.82 -3.98 21.51
CA ARG A 6 5.74 -4.95 21.78
C ARG A 6 4.45 -4.25 22.22
N GLN A 7 4.54 -3.28 23.16
CA GLN A 7 3.40 -2.47 23.59
C GLN A 7 2.78 -1.64 22.46
N GLN A 8 3.59 -1.09 21.56
CA GLN A 8 3.07 -0.30 20.43
C GLN A 8 2.39 -1.17 19.37
N LYS A 9 2.88 -2.39 19.14
CA LYS A 9 2.20 -3.39 18.29
C LYS A 9 0.87 -3.83 18.88
N ASP A 10 0.80 -4.01 20.20
CA ASP A 10 -0.42 -4.39 20.90
C ASP A 10 -1.46 -3.25 20.89
N ALA A 11 -1.02 -2.00 21.06
CA ALA A 11 -1.87 -0.81 20.93
C ALA A 11 -2.38 -0.61 19.49
N LEU A 12 -1.54 -0.84 18.47
CA LEU A 12 -1.94 -0.77 17.05
C LEU A 12 -2.95 -1.87 16.71
N LYS A 13 -2.78 -3.08 17.26
CA LYS A 13 -3.72 -4.20 17.11
C LYS A 13 -5.09 -3.88 17.70
N ILE A 14 -5.13 -3.30 18.90
CA ILE A 14 -6.37 -2.89 19.57
C ILE A 14 -7.05 -1.75 18.80
N HIS A 15 -6.27 -0.79 18.28
CA HIS A 15 -6.85 0.32 17.53
C HIS A 15 -7.41 -0.11 16.16
N LEU A 16 -6.74 -1.04 15.45
CA LEU A 16 -7.24 -1.64 14.20
C LEU A 16 -8.53 -2.45 14.44
N LEU A 17 -8.57 -3.27 15.48
CA LEU A 17 -9.77 -4.02 15.86
C LEU A 17 -10.96 -3.10 16.24
N ASN A 18 -10.68 -1.89 16.73
CA ASN A 18 -11.70 -0.90 17.07
C ASN A 18 -12.14 -0.07 15.86
N PHE A 19 -11.24 0.23 14.91
CA PHE A 19 -11.57 0.92 13.66
C PHE A 19 -12.41 0.06 12.71
N ASP A 20 -12.13 -1.24 12.69
CA ASP A 20 -12.88 -2.23 11.92
C ASP A 20 -14.34 -2.35 12.39
N ARG A 21 -14.59 -2.21 13.70
CA ARG A 21 -15.95 -2.24 14.27
C ARG A 21 -16.79 -1.01 13.93
N THR A 22 -16.20 0.17 13.80
CA THR A 22 -16.94 1.40 13.48
C THR A 22 -17.38 1.48 12.01
N HIS A 23 -16.75 0.71 11.12
CA HIS A 23 -17.06 0.68 9.68
C HIS A 23 -17.68 -0.66 9.23
N GLY A 24 -17.97 -1.59 10.14
CA GLY A 24 -18.54 -2.90 9.82
C GLY A 24 -17.59 -3.83 9.04
N ILE A 25 -16.28 -3.59 9.14
CA ILE A 25 -15.25 -4.38 8.44
C ILE A 25 -14.93 -5.62 9.28
N HIS A 26 -15.16 -6.80 8.73
CA HIS A 26 -14.70 -8.05 9.33
C HIS A 26 -13.28 -8.34 8.85
N TYR A 27 -12.30 -8.35 9.76
CA TYR A 27 -10.92 -8.75 9.45
C TYR A 27 -10.86 -10.23 9.05
N ASP A 28 -10.61 -10.51 7.77
CA ASP A 28 -10.28 -11.85 7.25
C ASP A 28 -8.78 -11.92 6.92
N PRO A 29 -7.98 -12.74 7.63
CA PRO A 29 -6.54 -12.85 7.40
C PRO A 29 -6.16 -13.58 6.09
N ARG A 30 -7.13 -14.05 5.29
CA ARG A 30 -6.89 -14.93 4.14
C ARG A 30 -6.61 -14.21 2.82
N MET A 31 -6.65 -12.88 2.78
CA MET A 31 -6.25 -12.08 1.62
C MET A 31 -5.24 -11.00 2.02
N GLN A 32 -4.09 -10.97 1.36
CA GLN A 32 -3.04 -10.00 1.65
C GLN A 32 -2.30 -9.59 0.37
N LEU A 33 -2.10 -8.28 0.17
CA LEU A 33 -1.09 -7.76 -0.75
C LEU A 33 0.31 -8.03 -0.16
N THR A 34 1.35 -7.96 -0.97
CA THR A 34 2.70 -8.07 -0.43
C THR A 34 2.99 -6.94 0.56
N LEU A 35 3.89 -7.21 1.51
CA LEU A 35 4.36 -6.17 2.44
C LEU A 35 4.94 -4.96 1.71
N TYR A 36 5.48 -5.16 0.51
CA TYR A 36 6.03 -4.09 -0.30
C TYR A 36 4.94 -3.14 -0.81
N THR A 37 3.86 -3.69 -1.36
CA THR A 37 2.66 -2.93 -1.76
C THR A 37 2.04 -2.22 -0.56
N ASP A 38 1.86 -2.91 0.57
CA ASP A 38 1.33 -2.31 1.81
C ASP A 38 2.18 -1.12 2.29
N TYR A 39 3.51 -1.29 2.37
CA TYR A 39 4.40 -0.20 2.77
C TYR A 39 4.42 0.95 1.78
N SER A 40 4.26 0.67 0.49
CA SER A 40 4.16 1.71 -0.54
C SER A 40 2.92 2.58 -0.35
N LEU A 41 1.75 1.95 -0.13
CA LEU A 41 0.49 2.66 0.15
C LEU A 41 0.57 3.46 1.46
N ARG A 42 1.09 2.85 2.54
CA ARG A 42 1.27 3.51 3.83
C ARG A 42 2.20 4.72 3.75
N ALA A 43 3.32 4.60 3.03
CA ALA A 43 4.23 5.71 2.81
C ALA A 43 3.52 6.89 2.10
N LEU A 44 2.76 6.62 1.04
CA LEU A 44 2.00 7.64 0.33
C LEU A 44 0.94 8.31 1.21
N LEU A 45 0.19 7.54 2.01
CA LEU A 45 -0.79 8.09 2.95
C LEU A 45 -0.13 9.00 3.99
N TYR A 46 1.00 8.59 4.55
CA TYR A 46 1.75 9.40 5.52
C TYR A 46 2.24 10.71 4.90
N ILE A 47 2.92 10.61 3.75
CA ILE A 47 3.48 11.77 3.05
C ILE A 47 2.35 12.72 2.61
N GLY A 48 1.26 12.18 2.05
CA GLY A 48 0.12 12.97 1.58
C GLY A 48 -0.65 13.67 2.70
N ARG A 49 -0.62 13.14 3.93
CA ARG A 49 -1.18 13.78 5.13
C ARG A 49 -0.34 14.96 5.64
N THR A 50 0.86 15.16 5.10
CA THR A 50 1.80 16.19 5.56
C THR A 50 2.25 17.11 4.42
N PRO A 51 1.33 17.77 3.69
CA PRO A 51 1.65 18.52 2.47
C PRO A 51 2.59 19.71 2.70
N ASP A 52 2.57 20.30 3.90
CA ASP A 52 3.29 21.54 4.21
C ASP A 52 4.75 21.34 4.63
N ARG A 53 5.23 20.11 4.71
CA ARG A 53 6.63 19.82 5.08
C ARG A 53 7.20 18.60 4.39
N LEU A 54 8.52 18.50 4.44
CA LEU A 54 9.22 17.29 4.06
C LEU A 54 9.19 16.29 5.22
N VAL A 55 8.99 15.02 4.89
CA VAL A 55 9.07 13.91 5.85
C VAL A 55 10.31 13.08 5.59
N THR A 56 10.95 12.59 6.66
CA THR A 56 12.15 11.76 6.50
C THR A 56 11.79 10.28 6.39
N ILE A 57 12.66 9.50 5.74
CA ILE A 57 12.46 8.04 5.65
C ILE A 57 12.43 7.40 7.04
N SER A 58 13.26 7.88 7.97
CA SER A 58 13.32 7.36 9.35
C SER A 58 12.01 7.63 10.09
N GLU A 59 11.44 8.81 9.93
CA GLU A 59 10.15 9.18 10.53
C GLU A 59 9.01 8.27 10.07
N ILE A 60 8.89 8.01 8.76
CA ILE A 60 7.86 7.09 8.22
C ILE A 60 8.09 5.67 8.74
N ALA A 61 9.35 5.22 8.77
CA ALA A 61 9.73 3.90 9.26
C ALA A 61 9.37 3.72 10.75
N ASP A 62 9.69 4.71 11.58
CA ASP A 62 9.41 4.71 13.02
C ASP A 62 7.90 4.74 13.29
N PHE A 63 7.14 5.56 12.55
CA PHE A 63 5.69 5.66 12.68
C PHE A 63 4.99 4.32 12.46
N TYR A 64 5.38 3.57 11.42
CA TYR A 64 4.78 2.27 11.10
C TYR A 64 5.48 1.07 11.74
N GLY A 65 6.59 1.27 12.47
CA GLY A 65 7.39 0.18 13.05
C GLY A 65 8.02 -0.74 11.99
N VAL A 66 8.38 -0.18 10.83
CA VAL A 66 8.99 -0.87 9.69
C VAL A 66 10.51 -0.66 9.72
N SER A 67 11.30 -1.64 9.24
CA SER A 67 12.75 -1.45 9.17
C SER A 67 13.09 -0.30 8.21
N ARG A 68 14.04 0.54 8.62
CA ARG A 68 14.51 1.65 7.77
C ARG A 68 14.98 1.16 6.39
N ASN A 69 15.61 0.00 6.32
CA ASN A 69 16.09 -0.58 5.06
C ASN A 69 14.93 -0.91 4.09
N HIS A 70 13.82 -1.43 4.60
CA HIS A 70 12.63 -1.67 3.77
C HIS A 70 12.03 -0.35 3.30
N MET A 71 11.89 0.63 4.21
CA MET A 71 11.34 1.93 3.85
C MET A 71 12.19 2.67 2.81
N VAL A 72 13.53 2.59 2.89
CA VAL A 72 14.43 3.14 1.86
C VAL A 72 14.13 2.54 0.49
N LYS A 73 13.97 1.22 0.38
CA LYS A 73 13.66 0.56 -0.90
C LYS A 73 12.33 1.04 -1.48
N VAL A 74 11.30 1.10 -0.64
CA VAL A 74 9.95 1.57 -1.01
C VAL A 74 10.01 3.02 -1.52
N ILE A 75 10.60 3.92 -0.74
CA ILE A 75 10.68 5.35 -1.07
C ILE A 75 11.49 5.58 -2.35
N HIS A 76 12.60 4.86 -2.51
CA HIS A 76 13.40 4.94 -3.73
C HIS A 76 12.62 4.53 -4.97
N HIS A 77 11.91 3.39 -4.90
CA HIS A 77 11.11 2.91 -6.01
C HIS A 77 9.94 3.84 -6.36
N LEU A 78 9.20 4.30 -5.34
CA LEU A 78 8.13 5.28 -5.53
C LEU A 78 8.66 6.58 -6.14
N GLY A 79 9.89 6.98 -5.80
CA GLY A 79 10.59 8.08 -6.46
C GLY A 79 10.90 7.79 -7.92
N SER A 80 11.44 6.59 -8.24
CA SER A 80 11.80 6.23 -9.62
C SER A 80 10.61 6.12 -10.56
N ILE A 81 9.42 5.78 -10.05
CA ILE A 81 8.18 5.70 -10.83
C ILE A 81 7.33 6.98 -10.71
N GLY A 82 7.88 8.06 -10.13
CA GLY A 82 7.30 9.40 -10.21
C GLY A 82 6.19 9.72 -9.20
N TYR A 83 5.98 8.92 -8.15
CA TYR A 83 5.03 9.28 -7.09
C TYR A 83 5.64 10.23 -6.06
N LEU A 84 6.96 10.17 -5.85
CA LEU A 84 7.66 10.93 -4.81
C LEU A 84 8.82 11.74 -5.37
N THR A 85 9.06 12.89 -4.76
CA THR A 85 10.31 13.65 -4.96
C THR A 85 11.13 13.59 -3.67
N THR A 86 12.43 13.33 -3.82
CA THR A 86 13.38 13.33 -2.69
C THR A 86 14.28 14.55 -2.75
N ILE A 87 14.44 15.21 -1.61
CA ILE A 87 15.31 16.38 -1.43
C ILE A 87 16.46 15.96 -0.54
N ARG A 88 17.69 16.22 -0.98
CA ARG A 88 18.92 15.87 -0.25
C ARG A 88 19.32 16.98 0.72
N GLY A 89 20.18 16.64 1.68
CA GLY A 89 20.75 17.58 2.65
C GLY A 89 20.16 17.45 4.05
N LYS A 90 20.68 18.24 5.00
CA LYS A 90 20.31 18.20 6.43
C LYS A 90 18.83 18.51 6.69
N ALA A 91 18.24 19.38 5.87
CA ALA A 91 16.81 19.71 5.88
C ALA A 91 16.03 19.02 4.74
N GLY A 92 16.62 17.95 4.17
CA GLY A 92 16.01 17.17 3.11
C GLY A 92 14.92 16.24 3.61
N GLY A 93 14.31 15.50 2.69
CA GLY A 93 13.22 14.59 2.98
C GLY A 93 12.48 14.19 1.71
N VAL A 94 11.22 13.82 1.88
CA VAL A 94 10.38 13.29 0.82
C VAL A 94 9.04 14.02 0.81
N ARG A 95 8.48 14.23 -0.37
CA ARG A 95 7.12 14.74 -0.59
C ARG A 95 6.49 14.08 -1.81
N LEU A 96 5.18 14.20 -1.97
CA LEU A 96 4.50 13.78 -3.20
C LEU A 96 5.06 14.58 -4.40
N ALA A 97 5.25 13.89 -5.53
CA ALA A 97 5.70 14.52 -6.78
C ALA A 97 4.54 15.16 -7.57
N ARG A 98 3.30 14.77 -7.26
CA ARG A 98 2.07 15.27 -7.87
C ARG A 98 0.95 15.37 -6.83
N PRO A 99 -0.13 16.15 -7.08
CA PRO A 99 -1.26 16.26 -6.17
C PRO A 99 -1.83 14.89 -5.78
N ALA A 100 -2.29 14.73 -4.53
CA ALA A 100 -2.85 13.47 -4.05
C ALA A 100 -4.08 13.03 -4.86
N GLY A 101 -4.85 13.97 -5.41
CA GLY A 101 -6.00 13.68 -6.29
C GLY A 101 -5.62 13.12 -7.66
N GLU A 102 -4.34 13.18 -8.05
CA GLU A 102 -3.84 12.63 -9.33
C GLU A 102 -3.19 11.26 -9.16
N ILE A 103 -3.15 10.72 -7.94
CA ILE A 103 -2.53 9.43 -7.62
C ILE A 103 -3.63 8.39 -7.48
N ARG A 104 -3.85 7.55 -8.50
CA ARG A 104 -4.83 6.45 -8.43
C ARG A 104 -4.26 5.27 -7.65
N ILE A 105 -5.07 4.70 -6.75
CA ILE A 105 -4.64 3.59 -5.89
C ILE A 105 -4.40 2.31 -6.69
N SER A 106 -5.24 2.04 -7.68
CA SER A 106 -5.04 0.90 -8.59
C SER A 106 -3.70 0.95 -9.32
N GLU A 107 -3.22 2.14 -9.70
CA GLU A 107 -1.92 2.31 -10.37
C GLU A 107 -0.76 2.05 -9.42
N VAL A 108 -0.85 2.53 -8.17
CA VAL A 108 0.16 2.25 -7.15
C VAL A 108 0.24 0.76 -6.87
N VAL A 109 -0.92 0.10 -6.69
CA VAL A 109 -0.95 -1.34 -6.43
C VAL A 109 -0.38 -2.12 -7.61
N GLN A 110 -0.75 -1.80 -8.86
CA GLN A 110 -0.17 -2.46 -10.03
C GLN A 110 1.33 -2.24 -10.18
N ALA A 111 1.83 -1.06 -9.83
CA ALA A 111 3.24 -0.74 -9.94
C ALA A 111 4.10 -1.36 -8.83
N THR A 112 3.49 -1.75 -7.70
CA THR A 112 4.23 -2.24 -6.51
C THR A 112 3.99 -3.72 -6.22
N GLU A 113 2.92 -4.30 -6.76
CA GLU A 113 2.63 -5.73 -6.66
C GLU A 113 3.19 -6.47 -7.88
N PRO A 114 4.31 -7.22 -7.76
CA PRO A 114 4.98 -7.83 -8.91
C PRO A 114 4.10 -8.82 -9.66
N HIS A 115 3.23 -9.55 -8.95
CA HIS A 115 2.31 -10.52 -9.52
C HIS A 115 0.96 -10.45 -8.81
N MET A 116 -0.12 -10.26 -9.59
CA MET A 116 -1.50 -10.28 -9.10
C MET A 116 -2.31 -11.42 -9.72
N ASP A 117 -1.59 -12.43 -10.24
CA ASP A 117 -2.20 -13.62 -10.78
C ASP A 117 -2.70 -14.49 -9.64
N LEU A 118 -4.02 -14.62 -9.53
CA LEU A 118 -4.64 -15.43 -8.48
C LEU A 118 -4.34 -16.92 -8.64
N GLN A 119 -4.06 -17.35 -9.87
CA GLN A 119 -3.74 -18.73 -10.25
C GLN A 119 -2.69 -18.70 -11.35
N GLU A 120 -1.88 -19.76 -11.44
CA GLU A 120 -0.84 -19.92 -12.48
C GLU A 120 -1.39 -19.73 -13.89
N CYS A 121 -2.62 -20.19 -14.14
CA CYS A 121 -3.25 -20.14 -15.47
C CYS A 121 -3.66 -18.74 -15.94
N PHE A 122 -3.43 -17.70 -15.13
CA PHE A 122 -3.66 -16.31 -15.52
C PHE A 122 -2.50 -15.75 -16.35
N ASN A 123 -1.30 -16.30 -16.20
CA ASN A 123 -0.14 -15.89 -16.96
C ASN A 123 -0.04 -16.72 -18.26
N PRO A 124 -0.32 -16.14 -19.45
CA PRO A 124 -0.30 -16.88 -20.71
C PRO A 124 1.09 -17.42 -21.08
N HIS A 125 2.17 -16.87 -20.52
CA HIS A 125 3.53 -17.30 -20.82
C HIS A 125 3.97 -18.52 -20.01
N THR A 126 3.39 -18.73 -18.82
CA THR A 126 3.74 -19.84 -17.94
C THR A 126 2.64 -20.89 -17.81
N ASN A 127 1.43 -20.62 -18.30
CA ASN A 127 0.24 -21.46 -18.13
C ASN A 127 0.42 -22.87 -18.69
N THR A 128 0.33 -23.86 -17.81
CA THR A 128 0.38 -25.30 -18.07
C THR A 128 -0.93 -26.01 -17.71
N CYS A 129 -1.97 -25.26 -17.33
CA CYS A 129 -3.23 -25.81 -16.84
C CYS A 129 -4.02 -26.52 -17.96
N PRO A 130 -4.27 -27.85 -17.86
CA PRO A 130 -4.95 -28.62 -18.90
C PRO A 130 -6.43 -28.27 -19.04
N LEU A 131 -7.00 -27.56 -18.05
CA LEU A 131 -8.42 -27.16 -18.04
C LEU A 131 -8.65 -25.79 -18.68
N THR A 132 -7.62 -25.06 -19.10
CA THR A 132 -7.71 -23.64 -19.46
C THR A 132 -8.84 -23.31 -20.44
N GLY A 133 -9.08 -24.14 -21.45
CA GLY A 133 -10.11 -23.90 -22.48
C GLY A 133 -11.54 -23.86 -21.94
N ASP A 134 -11.86 -24.72 -20.97
CA ASP A 134 -13.22 -24.91 -20.46
C ASP A 134 -13.37 -24.57 -18.96
N CYS A 135 -12.33 -24.03 -18.33
CA CYS A 135 -12.30 -23.74 -16.91
C CYS A 135 -13.18 -22.54 -16.54
N ARG A 136 -14.44 -22.80 -16.13
CA ARG A 136 -15.36 -21.76 -15.63
C ARG A 136 -14.84 -21.04 -14.38
N LEU A 137 -14.03 -21.72 -13.55
CA LEU A 137 -13.41 -21.10 -12.37
C LEU A 137 -12.47 -19.95 -12.76
N LYS A 138 -11.70 -20.11 -13.85
CA LYS A 138 -10.80 -19.06 -14.36
C LYS A 138 -11.58 -17.77 -14.61
N GLY A 139 -12.74 -17.86 -15.26
CA GLY A 139 -13.62 -16.71 -15.52
C GLY A 139 -14.09 -16.02 -14.24
N VAL A 140 -14.57 -16.78 -13.24
CA VAL A 140 -15.02 -16.23 -11.95
C VAL A 140 -13.88 -15.52 -11.21
N LEU A 141 -12.69 -16.11 -11.19
CA LEU A 141 -11.53 -15.51 -10.52
C LEU A 141 -11.04 -14.24 -11.25
N TYR A 142 -11.13 -14.19 -12.59
CA TYR A 142 -10.84 -12.95 -13.33
C TYR A 142 -11.82 -11.84 -12.97
N GLN A 143 -13.11 -12.15 -12.87
CA GLN A 143 -14.13 -11.19 -12.44
C GLN A 143 -13.86 -10.70 -11.02
N ALA A 144 -13.50 -11.59 -10.09
CA ALA A 144 -13.15 -11.20 -8.73
C ALA A 144 -11.93 -10.26 -8.68
N ARG A 145 -10.86 -10.58 -9.43
CA ARG A 145 -9.69 -9.69 -9.55
C ARG A 145 -10.05 -8.34 -10.17
N ALA A 146 -10.86 -8.34 -11.24
CA ALA A 146 -11.29 -7.12 -11.91
C ALA A 146 -12.15 -6.24 -10.99
N ALA A 147 -13.04 -6.84 -10.19
CA ALA A 147 -13.84 -6.13 -9.20
C ALA A 147 -12.96 -5.50 -8.11
N PHE A 148 -11.98 -6.25 -7.58
CA PHE A 148 -11.01 -5.74 -6.61
C PHE A 148 -10.26 -4.52 -7.17
N MET A 149 -9.72 -4.63 -8.39
CA MET A 149 -9.01 -3.52 -9.03
C MET A 149 -9.93 -2.36 -9.43
N GLY A 150 -11.18 -2.64 -9.78
CA GLY A 150 -12.19 -1.64 -10.12
C GLY A 150 -12.53 -0.73 -8.93
N VAL A 151 -12.67 -1.32 -7.74
CA VAL A 151 -12.84 -0.55 -6.49
C VAL A 151 -11.66 0.39 -6.27
N LEU A 152 -10.42 -0.13 -6.39
CA LEU A 152 -9.22 0.68 -6.21
C LEU A 152 -9.04 1.75 -7.29
N ALA A 153 -9.52 1.51 -8.51
CA ALA A 153 -9.45 2.46 -9.61
C ALA A 153 -10.37 3.67 -9.40
N GLY A 154 -11.46 3.49 -8.64
CA GLY A 154 -12.36 4.56 -8.23
C GLY A 154 -11.82 5.47 -7.14
N GLN A 155 -10.65 5.16 -6.55
CA GLN A 155 -10.06 5.90 -5.45
C GLN A 155 -8.76 6.59 -5.87
N THR A 156 -8.60 7.83 -5.42
CA THR A 156 -7.33 8.56 -5.43
C THR A 156 -6.68 8.53 -4.05
N LEU A 157 -5.42 8.95 -3.94
CA LEU A 157 -4.78 9.09 -2.64
C LEU A 157 -5.52 10.13 -1.78
N ALA A 158 -6.02 11.21 -2.38
CA ALA A 158 -6.74 12.26 -1.66
C ALA A 158 -8.01 11.73 -0.98
N ASP A 159 -8.75 10.83 -1.64
CA ASP A 159 -9.97 10.23 -1.09
C ASP A 159 -9.71 9.39 0.16
N LEU A 160 -8.49 8.88 0.30
CA LEU A 160 -8.08 7.99 1.39
C LEU A 160 -7.24 8.67 2.46
N LEU A 161 -6.95 9.98 2.32
CA LEU A 161 -6.16 10.69 3.33
C LEU A 161 -6.94 10.74 4.65
N PRO A 162 -6.32 10.30 5.78
CA PRO A 162 -6.90 10.53 7.09
C PRO A 162 -6.97 12.05 7.38
N PRO A 163 -7.81 12.50 8.32
CA PRO A 163 -7.79 13.88 8.82
C PRO A 163 -6.36 14.32 9.14
N SER A 164 -5.94 15.57 8.93
CA SER A 164 -4.54 16.01 9.15
C SER A 164 -3.95 15.56 10.50
N LEU A 165 -2.64 15.31 10.58
CA LEU A 165 -1.99 15.11 11.89
C LEU A 165 -1.99 16.48 12.57
N GLU A 166 -2.67 16.60 13.71
CA GLU A 166 -2.47 17.77 14.56
C GLU A 166 -0.99 17.80 15.02
N PRO A 167 -0.36 18.98 15.08
CA PRO A 167 1.04 19.14 15.49
C PRO A 167 1.30 18.72 16.95
#